data_AF-A0A2H0G394-F1
#
_entry.id   AF-A0A2H0G394-F1
#
_cell.length_a   1.000
_cell.length_b   1.000
_cell.length_c   1.000
_cell.angle_alpha   90.00
_cell.angle_beta   90.00
_cell.angle_gamma   90.00
#
_symmetry.space_group_name_H-M   'P 1'
#
loop_
_entity.id
_entity.type
_entity.pdbx_description
1 polymer ?
#
loop_
_entity_poly.entity_id
_entity_poly.type
_entity_poly.pdbx_seq_one_letter_code
_entity_poly.pdbx_strand_id
1 'polypeptide(L)'
;MKVLFWILAILAAAVALTLAAKHNAGYVLLVYSPYRIELSLNLFLTLLLAIFAAGYGAVRLAVHTLNLPAYVRTFRQERRRDRAREAMDDALLAFYEGRYAKAEKFAVIALESQEAPLANVLLAARAAHELKAYDRRDSYLEQAERVSREQPEPRLMTQAELSLDQRDFQQALQSLKELQTTTRKNLAALRLELRAQSQAKNWDQVLVLVAQLERRGAIDPIQASQQKISAYQENLKRKGQDLASLREYWQKIPSTDKTNSKIAWTAAQGFLAFRECQAAMEIITASLESQWDSDVVRLYGECLGKETLKQIERAEKWLKQHPQDAVLLQTLGRLCAKQELWGKAQSYLEASLSIEPNAGTHLELAHLLEKIGRADEAGKHYRASMVMLQQHN
;
A
#
# COMPACT_ATOMS: atom_id res chain seq x y z
N MET A 1 -50.86 27.51 24.26
CA MET A 1 -50.76 28.47 25.39
C MET A 1 -50.83 29.95 24.94
N LYS A 2 -49.92 30.45 24.09
CA LYS A 2 -49.89 31.88 23.69
C LYS A 2 -51.12 32.39 22.91
N VAL A 3 -51.74 31.54 22.10
CA VAL A 3 -52.95 31.89 21.32
C VAL A 3 -54.19 32.02 22.20
N LEU A 4 -54.32 31.17 23.23
CA LEU A 4 -55.46 31.19 24.15
C LEU A 4 -55.47 32.46 25.01
N PHE A 5 -54.31 32.89 25.51
CA PHE A 5 -54.14 34.17 26.22
C PHE A 5 -54.43 35.38 25.34
N TRP A 6 -54.07 35.32 24.04
CA TRP A 6 -54.38 36.37 23.08
C TRP A 6 -55.88 36.49 22.80
N ILE A 7 -56.58 35.36 22.66
CA ILE A 7 -58.04 35.36 22.48
C ILE A 7 -58.72 35.90 23.74
N LEU A 8 -58.28 35.49 24.94
CA LEU A 8 -58.84 35.96 26.20
C LEU A 8 -58.60 37.47 26.42
N ALA A 9 -57.43 37.97 26.02
CA ALA A 9 -57.10 39.40 26.08
C ALA A 9 -57.93 40.23 25.08
N ILE A 10 -58.16 39.72 23.87
CA ILE A 10 -59.04 40.37 22.88
C ILE A 10 -60.49 40.39 23.39
N LEU A 11 -60.97 39.31 24.01
CA LEU A 11 -62.33 39.24 24.55
C LEU A 11 -62.52 40.19 25.74
N ALA A 12 -61.54 40.25 26.65
CA ALA A 12 -61.54 41.19 27.77
C ALA A 12 -61.47 42.65 27.28
N ALA A 13 -60.64 42.93 26.28
CA ALA A 13 -60.54 44.26 25.66
C ALA A 13 -61.84 44.66 24.95
N ALA A 14 -62.49 43.74 24.23
CA ALA A 14 -63.78 43.98 23.58
C ALA A 14 -64.88 44.30 24.61
N VAL A 15 -64.98 43.51 25.69
CA VAL A 15 -65.93 43.76 26.79
C VAL A 15 -65.65 45.11 27.45
N ALA A 16 -64.39 45.44 27.76
CA ALA A 16 -64.01 46.74 28.32
C ALA A 16 -64.34 47.91 27.38
N LEU A 17 -64.12 47.76 26.07
CA LEU A 17 -64.44 48.78 25.06
C LEU A 17 -65.95 49.01 24.97
N THR A 18 -66.76 47.94 24.99
CA THR A 18 -68.23 48.05 24.95
C THR A 18 -68.82 48.69 26.20
N LEU A 19 -68.21 48.45 27.37
CA LEU A 19 -68.64 49.05 28.63
C LEU A 19 -68.28 50.54 28.69
N ALA A 20 -67.11 50.94 28.17
CA ALA A 20 -66.68 52.33 28.06
C ALA A 20 -67.47 53.13 27.00
N ALA A 21 -67.91 52.47 25.92
CA ALA A 21 -68.73 53.08 24.87
C ALA A 21 -70.14 53.52 25.34
N LYS A 22 -70.64 52.94 26.44
CA LYS A 22 -71.99 53.21 26.99
C LYS A 22 -72.10 54.54 27.75
N HIS A 23 -71.02 55.31 27.91
CA HIS A 23 -71.01 56.54 28.74
C HIS A 23 -70.48 57.80 28.06
N ASN A 24 -70.17 57.80 26.75
CA ASN A 24 -69.55 58.96 26.10
C ASN A 24 -70.30 59.42 24.83
N ALA A 25 -70.77 60.67 24.86
CA ALA A 25 -71.34 61.40 23.73
C ALA A 25 -70.27 62.17 22.92
N GLY A 26 -69.04 61.65 22.85
CA GLY A 26 -67.94 62.26 22.11
C GLY A 26 -68.05 62.02 20.60
N TYR A 27 -67.73 63.04 19.80
CA TYR A 27 -67.57 62.93 18.35
C TYR A 27 -66.17 63.39 17.92
N VAL A 28 -65.68 62.84 16.81
CA VAL A 28 -64.41 63.22 16.18
C VAL A 28 -64.76 63.92 14.88
N LEU A 29 -64.32 65.18 14.75
CA LEU A 29 -64.49 65.99 13.55
C LEU A 29 -63.17 65.99 12.75
N LEU A 30 -63.20 65.41 11.55
CA LEU A 30 -62.09 65.44 10.61
C LEU A 30 -62.35 66.52 9.55
N VAL A 31 -61.52 67.57 9.55
CA VAL A 31 -61.66 68.71 8.63
C VAL A 31 -60.50 68.70 7.64
N TYR A 32 -60.82 68.44 6.37
CA TYR A 32 -59.88 68.53 5.25
C TYR A 32 -60.60 69.21 4.08
N SER A 33 -60.31 70.48 3.82
CA SER A 33 -61.07 71.32 2.88
C SER A 33 -61.26 70.62 1.51
N PRO A 34 -62.49 70.50 0.95
CA PRO A 34 -63.80 71.01 1.40
C PRO A 34 -64.63 70.04 2.28
N TYR A 35 -64.06 68.91 2.68
CA TYR A 35 -64.75 67.84 3.42
C TYR A 35 -64.73 68.08 4.94
N ARG A 36 -65.90 67.93 5.57
CA ARG A 36 -66.04 67.81 7.03
C ARG A 36 -66.76 66.52 7.33
N ILE A 37 -66.05 65.59 7.97
CA ILE A 37 -66.59 64.27 8.30
C ILE A 37 -66.75 64.21 9.82
N GLU A 38 -68.00 64.06 10.27
CA GLU A 38 -68.36 63.86 11.68
C GLU A 38 -68.51 62.36 11.95
N LEU A 39 -67.70 61.82 12.85
CA LEU A 39 -67.76 60.42 13.25
C LEU A 39 -68.04 60.34 14.75
N SER A 40 -68.87 59.38 15.17
CA SER A 40 -68.98 59.07 16.60
C SER A 40 -67.63 58.54 17.11
N LEU A 41 -67.27 58.87 18.35
CA LEU A 41 -66.00 58.42 18.94
C LEU A 41 -65.88 56.88 18.90
N ASN A 42 -66.99 56.18 19.12
CA ASN A 42 -67.05 54.72 19.06
C ASN A 42 -66.79 54.18 17.64
N LEU A 43 -67.34 54.84 16.60
CA LEU A 43 -67.08 54.46 15.21
C LEU A 43 -65.63 54.73 14.82
N PHE A 44 -65.06 55.86 15.25
CA PHE A 44 -63.65 56.17 15.00
C PHE A 44 -62.72 55.15 15.65
N LEU A 45 -62.94 54.78 16.92
CA LEU A 45 -62.14 53.79 17.64
C LEU A 45 -62.25 52.38 17.02
N THR A 46 -63.45 51.97 16.60
CA THR A 46 -63.64 50.67 15.93
C THR A 46 -62.96 50.63 14.56
N LEU A 47 -63.06 51.70 13.77
CA LEU A 47 -62.37 51.81 12.48
C LEU A 47 -60.85 51.80 12.66
N LEU A 48 -60.32 52.52 13.66
CA LEU A 48 -58.90 52.55 13.98
C LEU A 48 -58.39 51.16 14.39
N LEU A 49 -59.15 50.43 15.22
CA LEU A 49 -58.83 49.06 15.60
C LEU A 49 -58.87 48.11 14.39
N ALA A 50 -59.88 48.25 13.51
CA ALA A 50 -60.01 47.45 12.30
C ALA A 50 -58.84 47.70 11.34
N ILE A 51 -58.45 48.96 11.12
CA ILE A 51 -57.29 49.34 10.30
C ILE A 51 -56.00 48.79 10.92
N PHE A 52 -55.82 48.90 12.24
CA PHE A 52 -54.65 48.36 12.92
C PHE A 52 -54.59 46.82 12.79
N ALA A 53 -55.71 46.12 12.98
CA ALA A 53 -55.79 44.67 12.83
C ALA A 53 -55.53 44.24 11.38
N ALA A 54 -56.08 44.96 10.39
CA ALA A 54 -55.84 44.72 8.97
C ALA A 54 -54.37 44.97 8.60
N GLY A 55 -53.78 46.08 9.07
CA GLY A 55 -52.37 46.39 8.86
C GLY A 55 -51.44 45.36 9.50
N TYR A 56 -51.72 44.94 10.75
CA TYR A 56 -50.99 43.86 11.41
C TYR A 56 -51.10 42.53 10.65
N GLY A 57 -52.31 42.19 10.19
CA GLY A 57 -52.55 41.01 9.35
C GLY A 57 -51.77 41.06 8.04
N ALA A 58 -51.77 42.20 7.35
CA ALA A 58 -51.03 42.42 6.12
C ALA A 58 -49.51 42.29 6.31
N VAL A 59 -48.95 42.92 7.36
CA VAL A 59 -47.53 42.79 7.72
C VAL A 59 -47.16 41.34 8.03
N ARG A 60 -47.99 40.63 8.79
CA ARG A 60 -47.74 39.23 9.14
C ARG A 60 -47.78 38.31 7.92
N LEU A 61 -48.75 38.51 7.03
CA LEU A 61 -48.83 37.78 5.75
C LEU A 61 -47.59 38.06 4.91
N ALA A 62 -47.20 39.33 4.74
CA ALA A 62 -46.01 39.72 4.00
C ALA A 62 -44.74 39.06 4.56
N VAL A 63 -44.53 39.11 5.88
CA VAL A 63 -43.38 38.47 6.55
C VAL A 63 -43.40 36.95 6.35
N HIS A 64 -44.55 36.29 6.44
CA HIS A 64 -44.62 34.84 6.23
C HIS A 64 -44.31 34.46 4.78
N THR A 65 -44.89 35.17 3.80
CA THR A 65 -44.65 34.93 2.37
C THR A 65 -43.21 35.21 1.95
N LEU A 66 -42.56 36.21 2.55
CA LEU A 66 -41.17 36.55 2.24
C LEU A 66 -40.16 35.58 2.90
N ASN A 67 -40.52 34.95 4.03
CA ASN A 67 -39.67 33.98 4.73
C ASN A 67 -39.88 32.52 4.29
N LEU A 68 -41.00 32.20 3.65
CA LEU A 68 -41.32 30.87 3.10
C LEU A 68 -40.25 30.31 2.13
N PRO A 69 -39.68 31.10 1.18
CA PRO A 69 -38.62 30.64 0.30
C PRO A 69 -37.36 30.19 1.05
N ALA A 70 -37.00 30.86 2.15
CA ALA A 70 -35.84 30.50 2.96
C ALA A 70 -36.06 29.16 3.67
N TYR A 71 -37.25 28.94 4.25
CA TYR A 71 -37.61 27.67 4.91
C TYR A 71 -37.68 26.48 3.94
N VAL A 72 -38.26 26.69 2.75
CA VAL A 72 -38.30 25.63 1.72
C VAL A 72 -36.90 25.33 1.19
N ARG A 73 -36.03 26.35 1.07
CA ARG A 73 -34.63 26.16 0.67
C ARG A 73 -33.87 25.32 1.70
N THR A 74 -34.00 25.60 3.00
CA THR A 74 -33.33 24.81 4.05
C THR A 74 -33.85 23.38 4.08
N PHE A 75 -35.17 23.17 4.01
CA PHE A 75 -35.76 21.82 3.97
C PHE A 75 -35.33 21.03 2.74
N ARG A 76 -35.27 21.66 1.55
CA ARG A 76 -34.76 21.01 0.33
C ARG A 76 -33.27 20.70 0.43
N GLN A 77 -32.48 21.59 1.03
CA GLN A 77 -31.06 21.35 1.27
C GLN A 77 -30.87 20.16 2.21
N GLU A 78 -31.57 20.10 3.34
CA GLU A 78 -31.55 18.96 4.27
C GLU A 78 -31.93 17.66 3.56
N ARG A 79 -33.05 17.64 2.83
CA ARG A 79 -33.48 16.44 2.09
C ARG A 79 -32.45 16.00 1.03
N ARG A 80 -31.77 16.95 0.39
CA ARG A 80 -30.70 16.66 -0.58
C ARG A 80 -29.47 16.06 0.11
N ARG A 81 -29.12 16.54 1.30
CA ARG A 81 -28.02 15.99 2.11
C ARG A 81 -28.34 14.57 2.54
N ASP A 82 -29.55 14.31 3.05
CA ASP A 82 -29.98 12.98 3.47
C ASP A 82 -29.94 12.00 2.29
N ARG A 83 -30.49 12.38 1.14
CA ARG A 83 -30.46 11.56 -0.07
C ARG A 83 -29.04 11.25 -0.55
N ALA A 84 -28.11 12.20 -0.40
CA ALA A 84 -26.72 11.96 -0.79
C ALA A 84 -25.97 11.07 0.19
N ARG A 85 -26.29 11.12 1.48
CA ARG A 85 -25.78 10.16 2.48
C ARG A 85 -26.29 8.76 2.18
N GLU A 86 -27.59 8.61 1.97
CA GLU A 86 -28.19 7.33 1.54
C GLU A 86 -27.53 6.79 0.27
N ALA A 87 -27.32 7.66 -0.74
CA ALA A 87 -26.63 7.26 -1.97
C ALA A 87 -25.16 6.86 -1.72
N MET A 88 -24.45 7.53 -0.82
CA MET A 88 -23.08 7.14 -0.47
C MET A 88 -23.04 5.79 0.25
N ASP A 89 -23.98 5.53 1.16
CA ASP A 89 -24.09 4.23 1.84
C ASP A 89 -24.39 3.11 0.83
N ASP A 90 -25.33 3.33 -0.10
CA ASP A 90 -25.62 2.42 -1.20
C ASP A 90 -24.41 2.20 -2.12
N ALA A 91 -23.63 3.25 -2.37
CA ALA A 91 -22.41 3.17 -3.16
C ALA A 91 -21.34 2.29 -2.49
N LEU A 92 -21.14 2.46 -1.18
CA LEU A 92 -20.20 1.67 -0.39
C LEU A 92 -20.61 0.20 -0.35
N LEU A 93 -21.89 -0.10 -0.07
CA LEU A 93 -22.41 -1.46 -0.07
C LEU A 93 -22.22 -2.12 -1.45
N ALA A 94 -22.60 -1.41 -2.52
CA ALA A 94 -22.41 -1.90 -3.88
C ALA A 94 -20.93 -2.13 -4.22
N PHE A 95 -20.02 -1.28 -3.73
CA PHE A 95 -18.58 -1.43 -3.94
C PHE A 95 -18.05 -2.71 -3.29
N TYR A 96 -18.38 -2.94 -2.02
CA TYR A 96 -17.93 -4.13 -1.28
C TYR A 96 -18.57 -5.43 -1.76
N GLU A 97 -19.75 -5.38 -2.38
CA GLU A 97 -20.37 -6.51 -3.07
C GLU A 97 -19.77 -6.79 -4.47
N GLY A 98 -18.81 -5.98 -4.92
CA GLY A 98 -18.22 -6.08 -6.26
C GLY A 98 -19.11 -5.55 -7.39
N ARG A 99 -20.21 -4.85 -7.06
CA ARG A 99 -21.13 -4.25 -8.03
C ARG A 99 -20.66 -2.84 -8.43
N TYR A 100 -19.46 -2.76 -9.02
CA TYR A 100 -18.76 -1.49 -9.26
C TYR A 100 -19.53 -0.49 -10.14
N ALA A 101 -20.29 -0.95 -11.14
CA ALA A 101 -21.13 -0.05 -11.96
C ALA A 101 -22.24 0.64 -11.14
N LYS A 102 -22.82 -0.05 -10.16
CA LYS A 102 -23.80 0.55 -9.24
C LYS A 102 -23.10 1.48 -8.25
N ALA A 103 -21.95 1.06 -7.72
CA ALA A 103 -21.15 1.85 -6.80
C ALA A 103 -20.78 3.21 -7.41
N GLU A 104 -20.26 3.21 -8.64
CA GLU A 104 -19.92 4.43 -9.37
C GLU A 104 -21.15 5.34 -9.55
N LYS A 105 -22.28 4.77 -10.00
CA LYS A 105 -23.53 5.52 -10.21
C LYS A 105 -24.00 6.20 -8.92
N PHE A 106 -24.03 5.46 -7.81
CA PHE A 106 -24.48 6.00 -6.53
C PHE A 106 -23.49 7.02 -5.95
N ALA A 107 -22.18 6.82 -6.10
CA ALA A 107 -21.16 7.79 -5.71
C ALA A 107 -21.30 9.12 -6.47
N VAL A 108 -21.60 9.06 -7.79
CA VAL A 108 -21.86 10.27 -8.60
C VAL A 108 -23.14 10.99 -8.16
N ILE A 109 -24.19 10.25 -7.79
CA ILE A 109 -25.41 10.85 -7.21
C ILE A 109 -25.08 11.56 -5.88
N ALA A 110 -24.27 10.95 -5.02
CA ALA A 110 -23.85 11.55 -3.76
C ALA A 110 -23.04 12.85 -3.96
N LEU A 111 -22.19 12.89 -5.00
CA LEU A 111 -21.38 14.07 -5.36
C LEU A 111 -22.22 15.32 -5.64
N GLU A 112 -23.46 15.20 -6.10
CA GLU A 112 -24.30 16.35 -6.42
C GLU A 112 -24.50 17.27 -5.20
N SER A 113 -24.64 16.70 -4.00
CA SER A 113 -24.95 17.41 -2.76
C SER A 113 -23.83 18.28 -2.19
N GLN A 114 -22.58 18.13 -2.68
CA GLN A 114 -21.36 18.69 -2.09
C GLN A 114 -21.08 18.27 -0.63
N GLU A 115 -21.79 17.28 -0.10
CA GLU A 115 -21.43 16.65 1.19
C GLU A 115 -20.27 15.67 0.97
N ALA A 116 -19.21 15.78 1.78
CA ALA A 116 -18.01 14.93 1.71
C ALA A 116 -17.51 14.67 0.26
N PRO A 117 -17.31 15.71 -0.56
CA PRO A 117 -17.09 15.55 -2.00
C PRO A 117 -15.85 14.73 -2.33
N LEU A 118 -14.79 14.81 -1.50
CA LEU A 118 -13.58 14.03 -1.68
C LEU A 118 -13.82 12.52 -1.51
N ALA A 119 -14.62 12.11 -0.53
CA ALA A 119 -14.91 10.69 -0.31
C ALA A 119 -15.70 10.10 -1.48
N ASN A 120 -16.73 10.82 -1.93
CA ASN A 120 -17.61 10.36 -3.00
C ASN A 120 -16.84 10.25 -4.34
N VAL A 121 -15.99 11.24 -4.68
CA VAL A 121 -15.23 11.21 -5.93
C VAL A 121 -14.15 10.13 -5.93
N LEU A 122 -13.49 9.88 -4.79
CA LEU A 122 -12.50 8.80 -4.68
C LEU A 122 -13.17 7.42 -4.77
N LEU A 123 -14.38 7.25 -4.22
CA LEU A 123 -15.14 6.01 -4.40
C LEU A 123 -15.55 5.80 -5.86
N ALA A 124 -15.98 6.86 -6.55
CA ALA A 124 -16.27 6.80 -7.99
C ALA A 124 -15.01 6.45 -8.80
N ALA A 125 -13.85 7.03 -8.48
CA ALA A 125 -12.57 6.72 -9.10
C ALA A 125 -12.18 5.23 -8.91
N ARG A 126 -12.31 4.71 -7.69
CA ARG A 126 -12.05 3.29 -7.41
C ARG A 126 -13.00 2.37 -8.14
N ALA A 127 -14.30 2.66 -8.13
CA ALA A 127 -15.30 1.88 -8.86
C ALA A 127 -15.03 1.87 -10.38
N ALA A 128 -14.70 3.03 -10.97
CA ALA A 128 -14.33 3.12 -12.37
C ALA A 128 -13.04 2.35 -12.70
N HIS A 129 -12.06 2.34 -11.78
CA HIS A 129 -10.84 1.56 -11.94
C HIS A 129 -11.10 0.05 -11.99
N GLU A 130 -11.95 -0.47 -11.09
CA GLU A 130 -12.34 -1.89 -11.09
C GLU A 130 -13.10 -2.30 -12.38
N LEU A 131 -13.85 -1.37 -12.96
CA LEU A 131 -14.50 -1.52 -14.26
C LEU A 131 -13.53 -1.39 -15.45
N LYS A 132 -12.24 -1.12 -15.20
CA LYS A 132 -11.22 -0.79 -16.20
C LYS A 132 -11.57 0.42 -17.09
N ALA A 133 -12.43 1.31 -16.59
CA ALA A 133 -12.84 2.53 -17.28
C ALA A 133 -11.87 3.68 -16.93
N TYR A 134 -10.65 3.59 -17.43
CA TYR A 134 -9.53 4.44 -17.00
C TYR A 134 -9.73 5.93 -17.33
N ASP A 135 -10.34 6.26 -18.46
CA ASP A 135 -10.67 7.66 -18.80
C ASP A 135 -11.58 8.31 -17.75
N ARG A 136 -12.60 7.57 -17.28
CA ARG A 136 -13.51 8.05 -16.22
C ARG A 136 -12.80 8.13 -14.88
N ARG A 137 -12.01 7.11 -14.52
CA ARG A 137 -11.17 7.13 -13.32
C ARG A 137 -10.30 8.40 -13.29
N ASP A 138 -9.62 8.71 -14.39
CA ASP A 138 -8.70 9.84 -14.45
C ASP A 138 -9.45 11.18 -14.35
N SER A 139 -10.64 11.27 -14.96
CA SER A 139 -11.51 12.44 -14.77
C SER A 139 -11.95 12.62 -13.31
N TYR A 140 -12.22 11.54 -12.58
CA TYR A 140 -12.55 11.61 -11.15
C TYR A 140 -11.32 11.97 -10.31
N LEU A 141 -10.12 11.50 -10.64
CA LEU A 141 -8.89 11.88 -9.94
C LEU A 141 -8.55 13.37 -10.14
N GLU A 142 -8.78 13.91 -11.35
CA GLU A 142 -8.64 15.35 -11.62
C GLU A 142 -9.68 16.16 -10.82
N GLN A 143 -10.92 15.69 -10.77
CA GLN A 143 -11.95 16.32 -9.93
C GLN A 143 -11.56 16.24 -8.44
N ALA A 144 -11.00 15.13 -7.98
CA ALA A 144 -10.52 14.96 -6.62
C ALA A 144 -9.40 15.95 -6.29
N GLU A 145 -8.48 16.22 -7.21
CA GLU A 145 -7.40 17.20 -7.03
C GLU A 145 -7.94 18.62 -6.80
N ARG A 146 -8.99 19.01 -7.53
CA ARG A 146 -9.64 20.32 -7.35
C ARG A 146 -10.30 20.46 -5.98
N VAL A 147 -10.85 19.36 -5.45
CA VAL A 147 -11.53 19.30 -4.15
C VAL A 147 -10.55 19.15 -2.99
N SER A 148 -9.43 18.45 -3.19
CA SER A 148 -8.48 18.05 -2.15
C SER A 148 -7.36 19.06 -1.89
N ARG A 149 -7.51 20.34 -2.28
CA ARG A 149 -6.40 21.33 -2.20
C ARG A 149 -5.79 21.48 -0.81
N GLU A 150 -6.61 21.35 0.23
CA GLU A 150 -6.17 21.47 1.62
C GLU A 150 -5.76 20.13 2.25
N GLN A 151 -6.20 19.00 1.69
CA GLN A 151 -5.99 17.64 2.22
C GLN A 151 -5.74 16.64 1.07
N PRO A 152 -4.55 16.67 0.44
CA PRO A 152 -4.26 15.85 -0.72
C PRO A 152 -4.01 14.38 -0.38
N GLU A 153 -3.85 14.01 0.89
CA GLU A 153 -3.39 12.70 1.32
C GLU A 153 -4.29 11.54 0.86
N PRO A 154 -5.64 11.58 0.99
CA PRO A 154 -6.51 10.50 0.53
C PRO A 154 -6.47 10.32 -1.00
N ARG A 155 -6.34 11.44 -1.73
CA ARG A 155 -6.19 11.43 -3.19
C ARG A 155 -4.87 10.78 -3.59
N LEU A 156 -3.76 11.22 -3.01
CA LEU A 156 -2.43 10.71 -3.34
C LEU A 156 -2.26 9.24 -2.99
N MET A 157 -2.80 8.80 -1.84
CA MET A 157 -2.84 7.38 -1.49
C MET A 157 -3.64 6.58 -2.52
N THR A 158 -4.84 7.04 -2.88
CA THR A 158 -5.67 6.37 -3.89
C THR A 158 -4.98 6.33 -5.24
N GLN A 159 -4.43 7.45 -5.72
CA GLN A 159 -3.70 7.51 -6.98
C GLN A 159 -2.52 6.53 -6.99
N ALA A 160 -1.74 6.46 -5.90
CA ALA A 160 -0.63 5.53 -5.79
C ALA A 160 -1.08 4.06 -5.85
N GLU A 161 -2.16 3.70 -5.16
CA GLU A 161 -2.73 2.35 -5.18
C GLU A 161 -3.19 1.98 -6.59
N LEU A 162 -4.01 2.82 -7.22
CA LEU A 162 -4.56 2.57 -8.55
C LEU A 162 -3.46 2.51 -9.64
N SER A 163 -2.40 3.31 -9.50
CA SER A 163 -1.24 3.27 -10.42
C SER A 163 -0.44 1.97 -10.24
N LEU A 164 -0.24 1.54 -8.99
CA LEU A 164 0.47 0.30 -8.69
C LEU A 164 -0.28 -0.94 -9.22
N ASP A 165 -1.61 -0.94 -9.15
CA ASP A 165 -2.44 -2.01 -9.70
C ASP A 165 -2.36 -2.08 -11.23
N GLN A 166 -2.13 -0.95 -11.91
CA GLN A 166 -1.82 -0.91 -13.34
C GLN A 166 -0.38 -1.23 -13.70
N ARG A 167 0.46 -1.53 -12.71
CA ARG A 167 1.92 -1.68 -12.87
C ARG A 167 2.62 -0.40 -13.36
N ASP A 168 1.98 0.76 -13.21
CA ASP A 168 2.64 2.06 -13.38
C ASP A 168 3.36 2.43 -12.08
N PHE A 169 4.54 1.83 -11.92
CA PHE A 169 5.34 2.04 -10.72
C PHE A 169 5.89 3.46 -10.62
N GLN A 170 6.14 4.12 -11.75
CA GLN A 170 6.69 5.48 -11.75
C GLN A 170 5.65 6.47 -11.25
N GLN A 171 4.42 6.41 -11.75
CA GLN A 171 3.33 7.25 -11.28
C GLN A 171 3.02 6.98 -9.80
N ALA A 172 2.98 5.71 -9.38
CA ALA A 172 2.77 5.36 -7.97
C ALA A 172 3.82 5.99 -7.05
N LEU A 173 5.10 5.88 -7.43
CA LEU A 173 6.22 6.46 -6.67
C LEU A 173 6.19 8.00 -6.67
N GLN A 174 5.73 8.64 -7.75
CA GLN A 174 5.56 10.08 -7.80
C GLN A 174 4.50 10.54 -6.80
N SER A 175 3.32 9.92 -6.78
CA SER A 175 2.26 10.24 -5.81
C SER A 175 2.71 10.02 -4.36
N LEU A 176 3.46 8.94 -4.10
CA LEU A 176 4.02 8.65 -2.76
C LEU A 176 5.12 9.62 -2.34
N LYS A 177 5.88 10.16 -3.29
CA LYS A 177 6.88 11.21 -3.04
C LYS A 177 6.21 12.53 -2.71
N GLU A 178 5.18 12.92 -3.45
CA GLU A 178 4.36 14.10 -3.15
C GLU A 178 3.75 13.99 -1.75
N LEU A 179 3.19 12.82 -1.40
CA LEU A 179 2.63 12.55 -0.07
C LEU A 179 3.64 12.78 1.06
N GLN A 180 4.93 12.49 0.83
CA GLN A 180 5.99 12.72 1.81
C GLN A 180 6.21 14.21 2.13
N THR A 181 5.96 15.08 1.16
CA THR A 181 6.17 16.53 1.32
C THR A 181 5.08 17.19 2.15
N THR A 182 3.86 16.66 2.07
CA THR A 182 2.69 17.19 2.81
C THR A 182 2.62 16.64 4.23
N THR A 183 2.92 15.36 4.43
CA THR A 183 2.76 14.71 5.74
C THR A 183 3.81 13.63 5.97
N ARG A 184 4.12 13.37 7.24
CA ARG A 184 4.90 12.18 7.61
C ARG A 184 4.17 10.92 7.16
N LYS A 185 4.82 10.10 6.33
CA LYS A 185 4.28 8.83 5.83
C LYS A 185 3.79 7.96 6.99
N ASN A 186 2.49 7.61 6.93
CA ASN A 186 1.88 6.60 7.78
C ASN A 186 2.35 5.20 7.37
N LEU A 187 2.00 4.18 8.16
CA LEU A 187 2.44 2.80 7.88
C LEU A 187 1.90 2.26 6.56
N ALA A 188 0.67 2.65 6.17
CA ALA A 188 0.07 2.24 4.90
C ALA A 188 0.86 2.77 3.70
N ALA A 189 1.23 4.06 3.71
CA ALA A 189 2.05 4.68 2.68
C ALA A 189 3.43 4.02 2.56
N LEU A 190 4.07 3.68 3.70
CA LEU A 190 5.36 2.99 3.68
C LEU A 190 5.28 1.58 3.09
N ARG A 191 4.22 0.82 3.41
CA ARG A 191 4.00 -0.51 2.82
C ARG A 191 3.71 -0.42 1.32
N LEU A 192 2.91 0.57 0.92
CA LEU A 192 2.59 0.82 -0.49
C LEU A 192 3.85 1.21 -1.27
N GLU A 193 4.69 2.07 -0.71
CA GLU A 193 5.98 2.45 -1.28
C GLU A 193 6.94 1.28 -1.36
N LEU A 194 7.01 0.43 -0.33
CA LEU A 194 7.83 -0.78 -0.36
C LEU A 194 7.41 -1.70 -1.51
N ARG A 195 6.10 -1.88 -1.72
CA ARG A 195 5.57 -2.66 -2.83
C ARG A 195 5.91 -2.01 -4.18
N ALA A 196 5.73 -0.70 -4.31
CA ALA A 196 6.06 0.03 -5.54
C ALA A 196 7.56 -0.01 -5.87
N GLN A 197 8.45 0.21 -4.89
CA GLN A 197 9.90 0.16 -5.07
C GLN A 197 10.40 -1.26 -5.40
N SER A 198 9.83 -2.28 -4.76
CA SER A 198 10.13 -3.69 -5.07
C SER A 198 9.77 -4.04 -6.50
N GLN A 199 8.59 -3.63 -6.97
CA GLN A 199 8.15 -3.90 -8.35
C GLN A 199 8.93 -3.06 -9.38
N ALA A 200 9.33 -1.84 -9.02
CA ALA A 200 10.22 -1.00 -9.81
C ALA A 200 11.69 -1.47 -9.81
N LYS A 201 12.04 -2.53 -9.07
CA LYS A 201 13.40 -3.07 -8.92
C LYS A 201 14.40 -2.07 -8.32
N ASN A 202 13.91 -1.17 -7.48
CA ASN A 202 14.72 -0.18 -6.76
C ASN A 202 15.18 -0.74 -5.40
N TRP A 203 16.01 -1.79 -5.45
CA TRP A 203 16.37 -2.61 -4.29
C TRP A 203 17.09 -1.85 -3.17
N ASP A 204 17.87 -0.83 -3.49
CA ASP A 204 18.49 0.04 -2.47
C ASP A 204 17.43 0.73 -1.60
N GLN A 205 16.35 1.22 -2.21
CA GLN A 205 15.25 1.85 -1.47
C GLN A 205 14.39 0.83 -0.73
N VAL A 206 14.25 -0.39 -1.27
CA VAL A 206 13.58 -1.51 -0.59
C VAL A 206 14.26 -1.79 0.75
N LEU A 207 15.59 -1.89 0.79
CA LEU A 207 16.34 -2.13 2.03
C LEU A 207 16.10 -1.03 3.07
N VAL A 208 16.07 0.25 2.65
CA VAL A 208 15.77 1.39 3.53
C VAL A 208 14.37 1.30 4.11
N LEU A 209 13.37 0.99 3.27
CA LEU A 209 11.97 0.92 3.69
C LEU A 209 11.70 -0.28 4.60
N VAL A 210 12.29 -1.45 4.32
CA VAL A 210 12.18 -2.62 5.20
C VAL A 210 12.76 -2.31 6.57
N ALA A 211 13.97 -1.73 6.64
CA ALA A 211 14.58 -1.35 7.91
C ALA A 211 13.73 -0.32 8.69
N GLN A 212 13.09 0.61 7.97
CA GLN A 212 12.17 1.57 8.60
C GLN A 212 10.91 0.90 9.16
N LEU A 213 10.33 -0.07 8.45
CA LEU A 213 9.15 -0.81 8.90
C LEU A 213 9.47 -1.73 10.07
N GLU A 214 10.62 -2.41 10.07
CA GLU A 214 11.08 -3.24 11.19
C GLU A 214 11.22 -2.44 12.48
N ARG A 215 11.88 -1.26 12.42
CA ARG A 215 12.03 -0.37 13.58
C ARG A 215 10.70 0.07 14.19
N ARG A 216 9.63 0.08 13.39
CA ARG A 216 8.27 0.43 13.82
C ARG A 216 7.40 -0.78 14.16
N GLY A 217 7.94 -2.01 14.09
CA GLY A 217 7.17 -3.24 14.28
C GLY A 217 6.05 -3.43 13.25
N ALA A 218 6.18 -2.82 12.07
CA ALA A 218 5.11 -2.74 11.07
C ALA A 218 5.24 -3.77 9.93
N ILE A 219 6.19 -4.70 10.05
CA ILE A 219 6.42 -5.82 9.14
C ILE A 219 6.80 -7.05 9.98
N ASP A 220 6.36 -8.22 9.53
CA ASP A 220 6.76 -9.48 10.13
C ASP A 220 8.28 -9.70 9.95
N PRO A 221 9.04 -10.12 10.99
CA PRO A 221 10.48 -10.30 10.90
C PRO A 221 10.94 -11.30 9.83
N ILE A 222 10.16 -12.36 9.58
CA ILE A 222 10.48 -13.36 8.55
C ILE A 222 10.31 -12.73 7.16
N GLN A 223 9.20 -12.02 6.94
CA GLN A 223 8.98 -11.30 5.68
C GLN A 223 10.05 -10.23 5.43
N ALA A 224 10.43 -9.47 6.46
CA ALA A 224 11.47 -8.46 6.38
C ALA A 224 12.83 -9.07 5.98
N SER A 225 13.21 -10.18 6.63
CA SER A 225 14.43 -10.93 6.29
C SER A 225 14.41 -11.43 4.85
N GLN A 226 13.31 -12.05 4.40
CA GLN A 226 13.17 -12.52 3.01
C GLN A 226 13.30 -11.39 1.98
N GLN A 227 12.70 -10.23 2.25
CA GLN A 227 12.79 -9.08 1.35
C GLN A 227 14.20 -8.49 1.33
N LYS A 228 14.89 -8.41 2.48
CA LYS A 228 16.29 -7.99 2.53
C LYS A 228 17.19 -8.92 1.71
N ILE A 229 17.07 -10.24 1.93
CA ILE A 229 17.84 -11.23 1.19
C ILE A 229 17.62 -11.06 -0.31
N SER A 230 16.37 -10.98 -0.75
CA SER A 230 16.03 -10.80 -2.17
C SER A 230 16.62 -9.51 -2.73
N ALA A 231 16.50 -8.39 -2.01
CA ALA A 231 17.05 -7.11 -2.42
C ALA A 231 18.58 -7.11 -2.51
N TYR A 232 19.27 -7.72 -1.55
CA TYR A 232 20.73 -7.89 -1.58
C TYR A 232 21.17 -8.76 -2.75
N GLN A 233 20.52 -9.90 -2.98
CA GLN A 233 20.85 -10.80 -4.10
C GLN A 233 20.69 -10.08 -5.45
N GLU A 234 19.59 -9.36 -5.66
CA GLU A 234 19.36 -8.64 -6.92
C GLU A 234 20.33 -7.47 -7.11
N ASN A 235 20.66 -6.74 -6.05
CA ASN A 235 21.69 -5.70 -6.12
C ASN A 235 23.09 -6.27 -6.40
N LEU A 236 23.45 -7.41 -5.80
CA LEU A 236 24.71 -8.11 -6.08
C LEU A 236 24.78 -8.54 -7.54
N LYS A 237 23.71 -9.12 -8.09
CA LYS A 237 23.63 -9.47 -9.52
C LYS A 237 23.76 -8.24 -10.42
N ARG A 238 23.04 -7.15 -10.11
CA ARG A 238 23.06 -5.92 -10.91
C ARG A 238 24.42 -5.21 -10.89
N LYS A 239 25.03 -5.10 -9.71
CA LYS A 239 26.34 -4.45 -9.52
C LYS A 239 27.51 -5.39 -9.82
N GLY A 240 27.25 -6.69 -9.98
CA GLY A 240 28.19 -7.72 -10.44
C GLY A 240 28.55 -7.66 -11.92
N GLN A 241 28.18 -6.59 -12.63
CA GLN A 241 28.66 -6.33 -14.00
C GLN A 241 30.09 -5.78 -14.02
N ASP A 242 30.54 -5.19 -12.91
CA ASP A 242 31.88 -4.65 -12.74
C ASP A 242 32.44 -5.05 -11.37
N LEU A 243 33.70 -5.48 -11.33
CA LEU A 243 34.34 -5.97 -10.11
C LEU A 243 34.50 -4.85 -9.06
N ALA A 244 34.81 -3.62 -9.48
CA ALA A 244 34.97 -2.52 -8.53
C ALA A 244 33.63 -2.19 -7.85
N SER A 245 32.56 -2.12 -8.65
CA SER A 245 31.19 -1.92 -8.18
C SER A 245 30.70 -3.04 -7.25
N LEU A 246 31.02 -4.30 -7.57
CA LEU A 246 30.70 -5.44 -6.72
C LEU A 246 31.43 -5.37 -5.37
N ARG A 247 32.73 -5.07 -5.37
CA ARG A 247 33.52 -4.90 -4.14
C ARG A 247 32.98 -3.76 -3.28
N GLU A 248 32.71 -2.61 -3.88
CA GLU A 248 32.18 -1.45 -3.16
C GLU A 248 30.83 -1.78 -2.52
N TYR A 249 29.93 -2.44 -3.26
CA TYR A 249 28.64 -2.82 -2.72
C TYR A 249 28.75 -3.86 -1.62
N TRP A 250 29.56 -4.91 -1.81
CA TRP A 250 29.81 -5.92 -0.80
C TRP A 250 30.28 -5.28 0.50
N GLN A 251 31.19 -4.29 0.44
CA GLN A 251 31.65 -3.61 1.66
C GLN A 251 30.55 -2.86 2.41
N LYS A 252 29.54 -2.33 1.71
CA LYS A 252 28.39 -1.62 2.31
C LYS A 252 27.40 -2.55 3.01
N ILE A 253 27.37 -3.84 2.69
CA ILE A 253 26.45 -4.80 3.34
C ILE A 253 26.86 -4.97 4.82
N PRO A 254 25.90 -4.89 5.77
CA PRO A 254 26.18 -5.15 7.19
C PRO A 254 26.79 -6.54 7.42
N SER A 255 27.70 -6.66 8.39
CA SER A 255 28.37 -7.94 8.68
C SER A 255 27.40 -9.07 9.04
N THR A 256 26.29 -8.75 9.71
CA THR A 256 25.23 -9.71 10.06
C THR A 256 24.51 -10.27 8.84
N ASP A 257 24.38 -9.48 7.77
CA ASP A 257 23.69 -9.91 6.55
C ASP A 257 24.66 -10.61 5.58
N LYS A 258 25.96 -10.28 5.63
CA LYS A 258 27.01 -10.92 4.83
C LYS A 258 27.14 -12.42 5.09
N THR A 259 26.88 -12.88 6.32
CA THR A 259 27.00 -14.30 6.67
C THR A 259 25.80 -15.14 6.27
N ASN A 260 24.68 -14.51 5.88
CA ASN A 260 23.50 -15.23 5.39
C ASN A 260 23.85 -16.05 4.14
N SER A 261 23.58 -17.35 4.16
CA SER A 261 24.00 -18.30 3.12
C SER A 261 23.56 -17.90 1.71
N LYS A 262 22.34 -17.38 1.53
CA LYS A 262 21.83 -16.97 0.21
C LYS A 262 22.53 -15.72 -0.34
N ILE A 263 22.82 -14.76 0.54
CA ILE A 263 23.54 -13.53 0.20
C ILE A 263 25.00 -13.85 -0.11
N ALA A 264 25.65 -14.63 0.77
CA ALA A 264 27.03 -15.08 0.61
C ALA A 264 27.23 -15.90 -0.67
N TRP A 265 26.32 -16.83 -0.97
CA TRP A 265 26.34 -17.61 -2.22
C TRP A 265 26.31 -16.70 -3.45
N THR A 266 25.41 -15.71 -3.47
CA THR A 266 25.26 -14.80 -4.62
C THR A 266 26.47 -13.90 -4.78
N ALA A 267 27.02 -13.40 -3.67
CA ALA A 267 28.24 -12.61 -3.68
C ALA A 267 29.43 -13.45 -4.17
N ALA A 268 29.62 -14.64 -3.62
CA ALA A 268 30.69 -15.56 -4.00
C ALA A 268 30.64 -15.89 -5.50
N GLN A 269 29.47 -16.22 -6.04
CA GLN A 269 29.30 -16.41 -7.49
C GLN A 269 29.71 -15.19 -8.31
N GLY A 270 29.32 -13.98 -7.87
CA GLY A 270 29.73 -12.74 -8.50
C GLY A 270 31.26 -12.59 -8.54
N PHE A 271 31.95 -12.86 -7.44
CA PHE A 271 33.42 -12.82 -7.40
C PHE A 271 34.07 -13.91 -8.25
N LEU A 272 33.51 -15.12 -8.25
CA LEU A 272 34.01 -16.22 -9.07
C LEU A 272 33.90 -15.93 -10.57
N ALA A 273 32.87 -15.21 -11.02
CA ALA A 273 32.74 -14.79 -12.41
C ALA A 273 33.92 -13.90 -12.87
N PHE A 274 34.51 -13.12 -11.95
CA PHE A 274 35.73 -12.32 -12.19
C PHE A 274 37.04 -13.06 -11.84
N ARG A 275 36.97 -14.35 -11.52
CA ARG A 275 38.11 -15.18 -11.05
C ARG A 275 38.75 -14.67 -9.76
N GLU A 276 38.00 -13.91 -8.96
CA GLU A 276 38.42 -13.38 -7.66
C GLU A 276 38.25 -14.42 -6.56
N CYS A 277 39.08 -15.45 -6.69
CA CYS A 277 38.98 -16.69 -5.94
C CYS A 277 39.19 -16.50 -4.43
N GLN A 278 40.14 -15.64 -4.05
CA GLN A 278 40.44 -15.37 -2.65
C GLN A 278 39.25 -14.74 -1.92
N ALA A 279 38.66 -13.69 -2.52
CA ALA A 279 37.50 -13.02 -1.94
C ALA A 279 36.30 -13.96 -1.82
N ALA A 280 36.03 -14.78 -2.86
CA ALA A 280 34.96 -15.77 -2.82
C ALA A 280 35.16 -16.79 -1.68
N MET A 281 36.38 -17.30 -1.48
CA MET A 281 36.69 -18.23 -0.39
C MET A 281 36.50 -17.62 1.00
N GLU A 282 36.89 -16.36 1.19
CA GLU A 282 36.67 -15.63 2.45
C GLU A 282 35.18 -15.50 2.76
N ILE A 283 34.37 -15.15 1.77
CA ILE A 283 32.91 -15.01 1.90
C ILE A 283 32.26 -16.35 2.23
N ILE A 284 32.61 -17.41 1.48
CA ILE A 284 32.09 -18.77 1.69
C ILE A 284 32.43 -19.27 3.09
N THR A 285 33.70 -19.12 3.50
CA THR A 285 34.17 -19.57 4.83
C THR A 285 33.41 -18.85 5.95
N ALA A 286 33.30 -17.52 5.87
CA ALA A 286 32.61 -16.73 6.89
C ALA A 286 31.11 -17.07 7.00
N SER A 287 30.47 -17.38 5.87
CA SER A 287 29.07 -17.82 5.87
C SER A 287 28.90 -19.21 6.50
N LEU A 288 29.71 -20.19 6.10
CA LEU A 288 29.64 -21.57 6.62
C LEU A 288 29.95 -21.66 8.12
N GLU A 289 30.88 -20.84 8.62
CA GLU A 289 31.20 -20.76 10.05
C GLU A 289 30.04 -20.16 10.88
N SER A 290 29.20 -19.31 10.27
CA SER A 290 28.02 -18.75 10.92
C SER A 290 26.80 -19.66 10.81
N GLN A 291 26.56 -20.23 9.63
CA GLN A 291 25.43 -21.09 9.33
C GLN A 291 25.82 -22.09 8.25
N TRP A 292 25.83 -23.38 8.61
CA TRP A 292 26.10 -24.45 7.65
C TRP A 292 25.04 -24.50 6.56
N ASP A 293 25.46 -24.48 5.30
CA ASP A 293 24.60 -24.62 4.13
C ASP A 293 25.35 -25.36 3.02
N SER A 294 24.89 -26.56 2.69
CA SER A 294 25.52 -27.44 1.70
C SER A 294 25.60 -26.82 0.30
N ASP A 295 24.68 -25.93 -0.07
CA ASP A 295 24.73 -25.26 -1.38
C ASP A 295 25.87 -24.24 -1.46
N VAL A 296 26.23 -23.62 -0.33
CA VAL A 296 27.40 -22.73 -0.22
C VAL A 296 28.70 -23.54 -0.28
N VAL A 297 28.71 -24.75 0.31
CA VAL A 297 29.86 -25.68 0.22
C VAL A 297 30.18 -26.04 -1.23
N ARG A 298 29.17 -26.21 -2.09
CA ARG A 298 29.38 -26.52 -3.51
C ARG A 298 30.28 -25.50 -4.21
N LEU A 299 30.10 -24.21 -3.93
CA LEU A 299 30.93 -23.13 -4.49
C LEU A 299 32.36 -23.18 -3.96
N TYR A 300 32.57 -23.71 -2.76
CA TYR A 300 33.90 -23.85 -2.18
C TYR A 300 34.81 -24.70 -3.07
N GLY A 301 34.28 -25.75 -3.71
CA GLY A 301 35.05 -26.62 -4.62
C GLY A 301 35.28 -26.07 -6.02
N GLU A 302 34.61 -24.98 -6.41
CA GLU A 302 34.75 -24.39 -7.75
C GLU A 302 35.94 -23.45 -7.84
N CYS A 303 36.31 -22.83 -6.72
CA CYS A 303 37.49 -21.98 -6.65
C CYS A 303 38.75 -22.79 -6.34
N LEU A 304 39.62 -22.91 -7.34
CA LEU A 304 40.92 -23.56 -7.20
C LEU A 304 42.01 -22.50 -7.12
N GLY A 305 42.41 -22.16 -5.90
CA GLY A 305 43.48 -21.21 -5.62
C GLY A 305 44.86 -21.87 -5.51
N LYS A 306 45.90 -21.04 -5.37
CA LYS A 306 47.29 -21.50 -5.13
C LYS A 306 47.43 -22.31 -3.83
N GLU A 307 46.50 -22.18 -2.89
CA GLU A 307 46.54 -22.82 -1.57
C GLU A 307 45.52 -23.97 -1.41
N THR A 308 45.32 -24.77 -2.46
CA THR A 308 44.31 -25.86 -2.46
C THR A 308 44.53 -26.88 -1.33
N LEU A 309 45.76 -27.10 -0.84
CA LEU A 309 46.01 -27.96 0.33
C LEU A 309 45.38 -27.41 1.61
N LYS A 310 45.51 -26.10 1.89
CA LYS A 310 44.87 -25.48 3.07
C LYS A 310 43.34 -25.52 2.96
N GLN A 311 42.83 -25.43 1.74
CA GLN A 311 41.41 -25.56 1.44
C GLN A 311 40.88 -26.97 1.79
N ILE A 312 41.63 -28.02 1.43
CA ILE A 312 41.34 -29.40 1.81
C ILE A 312 41.37 -29.55 3.33
N GLU A 313 42.44 -29.07 4.01
CA GLU A 313 42.55 -29.17 5.47
C GLU A 313 41.38 -28.51 6.19
N ARG A 314 40.90 -27.36 5.69
CA ARG A 314 39.73 -26.67 6.25
C ARG A 314 38.44 -27.46 6.00
N ALA A 315 38.22 -27.96 4.79
CA ALA A 315 37.06 -28.79 4.48
C ALA A 315 37.05 -30.12 5.24
N GLU A 316 38.21 -30.74 5.48
CA GLU A 316 38.34 -31.94 6.35
C GLU A 316 37.98 -31.62 7.81
N LYS A 317 38.24 -30.39 8.30
CA LYS A 317 37.76 -29.96 9.62
C LYS A 317 36.24 -29.84 9.66
N TRP A 318 35.63 -29.28 8.61
CA TRP A 318 34.16 -29.24 8.49
C TRP A 318 33.54 -30.63 8.43
N LEU A 319 34.20 -31.59 7.76
CA LEU A 319 33.72 -32.97 7.65
C LEU A 319 33.60 -33.65 9.02
N LYS A 320 34.45 -33.29 10.00
CA LYS A 320 34.32 -33.80 11.37
C LYS A 320 33.02 -33.36 12.04
N GLN A 321 32.50 -32.19 11.68
CA GLN A 321 31.25 -31.63 12.21
C GLN A 321 30.04 -32.05 11.37
N HIS A 322 30.24 -32.25 10.06
CA HIS A 322 29.21 -32.59 9.08
C HIS A 322 29.59 -33.87 8.29
N PRO A 323 29.70 -35.03 8.94
CA PRO A 323 30.24 -36.25 8.30
C PRO A 323 29.32 -36.87 7.24
N GLN A 324 28.02 -36.54 7.26
CA GLN A 324 27.02 -37.07 6.34
C GLN A 324 26.58 -36.06 5.26
N ASP A 325 27.32 -34.94 5.09
CA ASP A 325 27.03 -34.00 4.03
C ASP A 325 27.62 -34.49 2.69
N ALA A 326 26.74 -34.96 1.81
CA ALA A 326 27.14 -35.49 0.50
C ALA A 326 27.83 -34.44 -0.38
N VAL A 327 27.43 -33.17 -0.29
CA VAL A 327 28.00 -32.06 -1.08
C VAL A 327 29.40 -31.70 -0.57
N LEU A 328 29.62 -31.74 0.74
CA LEU A 328 30.95 -31.56 1.32
C LEU A 328 31.91 -32.66 0.89
N LEU A 329 31.46 -33.92 0.94
CA LEU A 329 32.26 -35.07 0.49
C LEU A 329 32.58 -34.98 -1.00
N GLN A 330 31.61 -34.61 -1.84
CA GLN A 330 31.84 -34.34 -3.26
C GLN A 330 32.89 -33.24 -3.45
N THR A 331 32.75 -32.15 -2.71
CA THR A 331 33.66 -31.00 -2.76
C THR A 331 35.09 -31.39 -2.36
N LEU A 332 35.26 -32.17 -1.29
CA LEU A 332 36.55 -32.73 -0.89
C LEU A 332 37.14 -33.66 -1.96
N GLY A 333 36.30 -34.53 -2.54
CA GLY A 333 36.67 -35.39 -3.65
C GLY A 333 37.25 -34.61 -4.83
N ARG A 334 36.56 -33.54 -5.24
CA ARG A 334 36.99 -32.62 -6.30
C ARG A 334 38.32 -31.95 -5.98
N LEU A 335 38.48 -31.42 -4.76
CA LEU A 335 39.72 -30.75 -4.33
C LEU A 335 40.90 -31.74 -4.28
N CYS A 336 40.70 -32.94 -3.73
CA CYS A 336 41.72 -33.99 -3.71
C CYS A 336 42.10 -34.46 -5.11
N ALA A 337 41.14 -34.61 -6.03
CA ALA A 337 41.39 -34.99 -7.41
C ALA A 337 42.24 -33.94 -8.15
N LYS A 338 42.09 -32.65 -7.80
CA LYS A 338 42.90 -31.57 -8.38
C LYS A 338 44.35 -31.56 -7.86
N GLN A 339 44.57 -32.00 -6.64
CA GLN A 339 45.91 -32.17 -6.05
C GLN A 339 46.50 -33.57 -6.27
N GLU A 340 45.91 -34.37 -7.16
CA GLU A 340 46.37 -35.72 -7.50
C GLU A 340 46.41 -36.68 -6.29
N LEU A 341 45.62 -36.39 -5.25
CA LEU A 341 45.44 -37.25 -4.07
C LEU A 341 44.39 -38.33 -4.36
N TRP A 342 44.69 -39.18 -5.35
CA TRP A 342 43.76 -40.09 -6.00
C TRP A 342 42.96 -40.99 -5.05
N GLY A 343 43.62 -41.65 -4.10
CA GLY A 343 42.96 -42.55 -3.15
C GLY A 343 41.96 -41.83 -2.23
N LYS A 344 42.32 -40.63 -1.74
CA LYS A 344 41.41 -39.79 -0.95
C LYS A 344 40.24 -39.29 -1.80
N ALA A 345 40.54 -38.83 -3.02
CA ALA A 345 39.52 -38.35 -3.94
C ALA A 345 38.45 -39.42 -4.23
N GLN A 346 38.89 -40.65 -4.52
CA GLN A 346 37.99 -41.78 -4.77
C GLN A 346 37.14 -42.09 -3.55
N SER A 347 37.77 -42.20 -2.37
CA SER A 347 37.07 -42.50 -1.11
C SER A 347 35.99 -41.45 -0.78
N TYR A 348 36.28 -40.16 -0.94
CA TYR A 348 35.30 -39.10 -0.68
C TYR A 348 34.14 -39.10 -1.69
N LEU A 349 34.42 -39.33 -2.98
CA LEU A 349 33.36 -39.39 -4.00
C LEU A 349 32.47 -40.62 -3.84
N GLU A 350 33.03 -41.78 -3.52
CA GLU A 350 32.27 -43.00 -3.20
C GLU A 350 31.42 -42.81 -1.94
N ALA A 351 31.98 -42.18 -0.90
CA ALA A 351 31.24 -41.84 0.32
C ALA A 351 30.08 -40.88 0.02
N SER A 352 30.30 -39.84 -0.80
CA SER A 352 29.24 -38.92 -1.25
C SER A 352 28.10 -39.68 -1.95
N LEU A 353 28.43 -40.54 -2.92
CA LEU A 353 27.45 -41.37 -3.65
C LEU A 353 26.70 -42.36 -2.75
N SER A 354 27.34 -42.85 -1.69
CA SER A 354 26.70 -43.75 -0.72
C SER A 354 25.63 -43.05 0.12
N ILE A 355 25.75 -41.74 0.31
CA ILE A 355 24.77 -40.92 1.05
C ILE A 355 23.68 -40.44 0.11
N GLU A 356 24.07 -39.75 -0.96
CA GLU A 356 23.15 -39.20 -1.95
C GLU A 356 23.66 -39.49 -3.37
N PRO A 357 23.00 -40.41 -4.09
CA PRO A 357 23.34 -40.67 -5.48
C PRO A 357 23.09 -39.41 -6.35
N ASN A 358 24.15 -38.90 -6.97
CA ASN A 358 24.12 -37.70 -7.79
C ASN A 358 24.87 -37.93 -9.11
N ALA A 359 24.23 -37.55 -10.22
CA ALA A 359 24.80 -37.64 -11.56
C ALA A 359 26.15 -36.89 -11.67
N GLY A 360 26.29 -35.74 -11.02
CA GLY A 360 27.51 -34.94 -11.01
C GLY A 360 28.66 -35.67 -10.31
N THR A 361 28.41 -36.26 -9.14
CA THR A 361 29.42 -37.04 -8.39
C THR A 361 29.85 -38.29 -9.17
N HIS A 362 28.93 -38.94 -9.88
CA HIS A 362 29.28 -40.05 -10.78
C HIS A 362 30.19 -39.62 -11.94
N LEU A 363 29.97 -38.45 -12.55
CA LEU A 363 30.88 -37.92 -13.59
C LEU A 363 32.27 -37.61 -13.02
N GLU A 364 32.33 -36.97 -11.85
CA GLU A 364 33.61 -36.67 -11.21
C GLU A 364 34.40 -37.94 -10.86
N LEU A 365 33.71 -38.98 -10.38
CA LEU A 365 34.33 -40.28 -10.09
C LEU A 365 34.76 -41.01 -11.37
N ALA A 366 33.97 -40.95 -12.44
CA ALA A 366 34.35 -41.53 -13.73
C ALA A 366 35.62 -40.88 -14.29
N HIS A 367 35.68 -39.55 -14.29
CA HIS A 367 36.87 -38.81 -14.73
C HIS A 367 38.10 -39.12 -13.86
N LEU A 368 37.91 -39.29 -12.55
CA LEU A 368 38.99 -39.68 -11.64
C LEU A 368 39.53 -41.08 -11.99
N LEU A 369 38.65 -42.06 -12.16
CA LEU A 369 39.03 -43.45 -12.46
C LEU A 369 39.72 -43.57 -13.83
N GLU A 370 39.27 -42.79 -14.80
CA GLU A 370 39.91 -42.73 -16.13
C GLU A 370 41.36 -42.22 -16.02
N LYS A 371 41.61 -41.18 -15.23
CA LYS A 371 42.96 -40.66 -14.98
C LYS A 371 43.89 -41.67 -14.28
N ILE A 372 43.33 -42.56 -13.46
CA ILE A 372 44.08 -43.60 -12.74
C ILE A 372 44.21 -44.89 -13.58
N GLY A 373 43.65 -44.93 -14.80
CA GLY A 373 43.74 -46.06 -15.72
C GLY A 373 42.69 -47.16 -15.52
N ARG A 374 41.63 -46.91 -14.74
CA ARG A 374 40.54 -47.87 -14.44
C ARG A 374 39.32 -47.62 -15.36
N ALA A 375 39.53 -47.77 -16.67
CA ALA A 375 38.53 -47.40 -17.69
C ALA A 375 37.20 -48.19 -17.59
N ASP A 376 37.26 -49.48 -17.25
CA ASP A 376 36.04 -50.31 -17.14
C ASP A 376 35.10 -49.83 -16.02
N GLU A 377 35.68 -49.37 -14.91
CA GLU A 377 34.93 -48.83 -13.79
C GLU A 377 34.42 -47.42 -14.07
N ALA A 378 35.24 -46.58 -14.72
CA ALA A 378 34.82 -45.28 -15.21
C ALA A 378 33.59 -45.41 -16.14
N GLY A 379 33.60 -46.41 -17.04
CA GLY A 379 32.47 -46.70 -17.93
C GLY A 379 31.17 -47.02 -17.20
N LYS A 380 31.21 -47.69 -16.04
CA LYS A 380 30.02 -47.95 -15.21
C LYS A 380 29.46 -46.65 -14.64
N HIS A 381 30.31 -45.77 -14.13
CA HIS A 381 29.89 -44.49 -13.56
C HIS A 381 29.39 -43.50 -14.61
N TYR A 382 29.98 -43.46 -15.81
CA TYR A 382 29.43 -42.68 -16.92
C TYR A 382 28.00 -43.12 -17.27
N ARG A 383 27.75 -44.44 -17.36
CA ARG A 383 26.39 -44.97 -17.61
C ARG A 383 25.43 -44.63 -16.48
N ALA A 384 25.85 -44.78 -15.22
CA ALA A 384 25.04 -44.45 -14.06
C ALA A 384 24.63 -42.96 -14.05
N SER A 385 25.58 -42.07 -14.35
CA SER A 385 25.31 -40.63 -14.48
C SER A 385 24.28 -40.34 -15.59
N MET A 386 24.46 -40.94 -16.77
CA MET A 386 23.54 -40.75 -17.91
C MET A 386 22.12 -41.22 -17.59
N VAL A 387 21.97 -42.36 -16.91
CA VAL A 387 20.65 -42.87 -16.49
C VAL A 387 19.97 -41.89 -15.52
N MET A 388 20.70 -41.33 -14.56
CA MET A 388 20.15 -40.35 -13.63
C MET A 388 19.74 -39.04 -14.32
N LEU A 389 20.56 -38.54 -15.26
CA LEU A 389 20.21 -37.34 -16.03
C LEU A 389 18.95 -37.54 -16.89
N GLN A 390 18.69 -38.75 -17.38
CA GLN A 390 17.48 -39.09 -18.12
C GLN A 390 16.22 -39.18 -17.24
N GLN A 391 16.36 -39.48 -15.95
CA GLN A 391 15.23 -39.59 -15.01
C GLN A 391 14.80 -38.23 -14.43
N HIS A 392 15.64 -37.20 -14.59
CA HIS A 392 15.40 -35.85 -14.05
C HIS A 392 14.97 -34.80 -15.11
N ASN A 393 14.87 -35.20 -16.38
CA ASN A 393 14.19 -34.44 -17.45
C ASN A 393 12.78 -35.00 -17.65
#